data_AF-A0A836RK85-F1
#
_entry.id   AF-A0A836RK85-F1
#
_cell.length_a   1.000
_cell.length_b   1.000
_cell.length_c   1.000
_cell.angle_alpha   90.00
_cell.angle_beta   90.00
_cell.angle_gamma   90.00
#
_symmetry.space_group_name_H-M   'P 1'
#
loop_
_entity.id
_entity.type
_entity.pdbx_description
1 polymer ?
#
loop_
_entity_poly.entity_id
_entity_poly.type
_entity_poly.pdbx_seq_one_letter_code
_entity_poly.pdbx_strand_id
1 'polypeptide(L)'
;ALTPVELVLVAITATLAAVGAAGIPSAGLVTMVIVIQAVNGSVLSASPEQQIIPVAAIGLLPGVDRLLDMMRTTVNVWGDCVVAKVVTHRSLKLAEQ
;
A
#
# COMPACT_ATOMS: atom_id res chain seq x y z
N ALA A 1 5.42 -16.63 -11.96
CA ALA A 1 5.94 -16.15 -10.65
C ALA A 1 6.46 -14.75 -10.87
N LEU A 2 6.18 -13.79 -9.97
CA LEU A 2 6.64 -12.41 -10.18
C LEU A 2 8.18 -12.37 -10.22
N THR A 3 8.70 -11.65 -11.20
CA THR A 3 10.13 -11.34 -11.31
C THR A 3 10.55 -10.37 -10.19
N PRO A 4 11.83 -10.33 -9.81
CA PRO A 4 12.32 -9.38 -8.81
C PRO A 4 12.04 -7.92 -9.16
N VAL A 5 12.04 -7.58 -10.46
CA VAL A 5 11.73 -6.24 -10.96
C VAL A 5 10.26 -5.88 -10.72
N GLU A 6 9.35 -6.81 -10.97
CA GLU A 6 7.92 -6.62 -10.70
C GLU A 6 7.66 -6.47 -9.20
N LEU A 7 8.39 -7.19 -8.34
CA LEU A 7 8.24 -7.05 -6.88
C LEU A 7 8.65 -5.64 -6.40
N VAL A 8 9.73 -5.10 -6.94
CA VAL A 8 10.17 -3.72 -6.65
C VAL A 8 9.14 -2.70 -7.15
N LEU A 9 8.58 -2.91 -8.35
CA LEU A 9 7.52 -2.06 -8.88
C LEU A 9 6.26 -2.11 -8.01
N VAL A 10 5.83 -3.29 -7.56
CA VAL A 10 4.71 -3.44 -6.62
C VAL A 10 5.01 -2.68 -5.34
N ALA A 11 6.21 -2.81 -4.77
CA ALA A 11 6.56 -2.10 -3.54
C ALA A 11 6.50 -0.58 -3.69
N ILE A 12 7.05 -0.03 -4.78
CA ILE A 12 7.04 1.41 -5.05
C ILE A 12 5.62 1.91 -5.31
N THR A 13 4.88 1.26 -6.20
CA THR A 13 3.51 1.68 -6.58
C THR A 13 2.53 1.52 -5.42
N ALA A 14 2.64 0.46 -4.61
CA ALA A 14 1.83 0.29 -3.41
C ALA A 14 2.16 1.33 -2.34
N THR A 15 3.43 1.71 -2.19
CA THR A 15 3.84 2.77 -1.25
C THR A 15 3.25 4.12 -1.66
N LEU A 16 3.33 4.46 -2.95
CA LEU A 16 2.74 5.69 -3.48
C LEU A 16 1.20 5.69 -3.37
N ALA A 17 0.56 4.56 -3.67
CA ALA A 17 -0.88 4.40 -3.51
C ALA A 17 -1.33 4.51 -2.05
N ALA A 18 -0.52 4.03 -1.09
CA ALA A 18 -0.81 4.12 0.33
C ALA A 18 -0.82 5.58 0.84
N VAL A 19 0.06 6.44 0.32
CA VAL A 19 0.06 7.88 0.65
C VAL A 19 -1.21 8.57 0.12
N GLY A 20 -1.72 8.15 -1.04
CA GLY A 20 -2.92 8.70 -1.67
C GLY A 20 -4.25 8.06 -1.24
N ALA A 21 -4.23 7.06 -0.35
CA ALA A 21 -5.43 6.33 0.04
C ALA A 21 -6.33 7.18 0.95
N ALA A 22 -7.59 7.36 0.58
CA ALA A 22 -8.58 8.04 1.41
C ALA A 22 -8.92 7.21 2.66
N GLY A 23 -9.12 7.87 3.81
CA GLY A 23 -9.50 7.24 5.09
C GLY A 23 -10.95 6.79 5.16
N ILE A 24 -11.48 6.20 4.09
CA ILE A 24 -12.84 5.65 4.00
C ILE A 24 -12.79 4.11 4.08
N PRO A 25 -13.79 3.49 4.74
CA PRO A 25 -13.84 2.03 4.85
C PRO A 25 -13.94 1.37 3.46
N SER A 26 -13.21 0.26 3.28
CA SER A 26 -13.09 -0.53 2.03
C SER A 26 -12.33 0.16 0.87
N ALA A 27 -11.62 1.28 1.11
CA ALA A 27 -10.75 1.86 0.08
C ALA A 27 -9.55 0.97 -0.32
N GLY A 28 -9.24 -0.05 0.49
CA GLY A 28 -8.18 -1.01 0.21
C GLY A 28 -8.36 -1.79 -1.10
N LEU A 29 -9.60 -2.09 -1.50
CA LEU A 29 -9.89 -2.80 -2.76
C LEU A 29 -9.67 -1.90 -3.98
N VAL A 30 -10.01 -0.62 -3.89
CA VAL A 30 -9.83 0.35 -4.99
C VAL A 30 -8.34 0.60 -5.24
N THR A 31 -7.57 0.78 -4.17
CA THR A 31 -6.11 0.98 -4.28
C THR A 31 -5.38 -0.26 -4.81
N MET A 32 -5.88 -1.47 -4.52
CA MET A 32 -5.38 -2.70 -5.14
C MET A 32 -5.57 -2.73 -6.66
N VAL A 33 -6.73 -2.27 -7.17
CA VAL A 33 -6.97 -2.18 -8.62
C VAL A 33 -5.93 -1.27 -9.28
N ILE A 34 -5.63 -0.12 -8.66
CA ILE A 34 -4.66 0.85 -9.17
C ILE A 34 -3.26 0.23 -9.25
N VAL A 35 -2.82 -0.48 -8.20
CA VAL A 35 -1.49 -1.13 -8.18
C VAL A 35 -1.41 -2.23 -9.24
N ILE A 36 -2.44 -3.07 -9.37
CA ILE A 36 -2.49 -4.15 -10.38
C ILE A 36 -2.44 -3.57 -11.79
N GLN A 37 -3.20 -2.51 -12.07
CA GLN A 37 -3.17 -1.84 -13.37
C GLN A 37 -1.81 -1.19 -13.65
N ALA A 38 -1.17 -0.59 -12.64
CA ALA A 38 0.16 0.00 -12.77
C ALA A 38 1.24 -1.05 -13.09
N VAL A 39 1.19 -2.23 -12.47
CA VAL A 39 2.14 -3.32 -12.73
C VAL A 39 1.87 -3.98 -14.09
N ASN A 40 0.60 -4.20 -14.44
CA ASN A 40 0.21 -4.74 -15.75
C ASN A 40 0.53 -3.78 -16.91
N GLY A 41 0.48 -2.46 -16.70
CA GLY A 41 0.77 -1.44 -17.70
C GLY A 41 2.19 -0.89 -17.71
N SER A 42 3.06 -1.37 -16.81
CA SER A 42 4.42 -0.86 -16.64
C SER A 42 5.34 -1.21 -17.82
N VAL A 43 5.91 -0.18 -18.44
CA VAL A 43 6.91 -0.26 -19.55
C VAL A 43 8.24 -0.88 -19.08
N LEU A 44 8.53 -0.86 -17.77
CA LEU A 44 9.76 -1.40 -17.20
C LEU A 44 9.75 -2.93 -17.10
N SER A 45 8.60 -3.56 -17.28
CA SER A 45 8.42 -5.02 -17.33
C SER A 45 8.12 -5.48 -18.76
N ALA A 46 9.00 -5.17 -19.70
CA ALA A 46 8.95 -5.69 -21.08
C ALA A 46 9.41 -7.18 -21.17
N SER A 47 9.13 -7.97 -20.13
CA SER A 47 9.44 -9.40 -20.13
C SER A 47 8.36 -10.13 -20.96
N PRO A 48 8.73 -10.99 -21.92
CA PRO A 48 7.78 -11.74 -22.76
C PRO A 48 6.82 -12.64 -21.97
N GLU A 49 7.17 -12.99 -20.72
CA GLU A 49 6.36 -13.77 -19.79
C GLU A 49 5.49 -12.91 -18.85
N GLN A 50 5.08 -11.71 -19.26
CA GLN A 50 4.29 -10.84 -18.39
C GLN A 50 3.01 -11.57 -17.93
N GLN A 51 3.02 -12.00 -16.67
CA GLN A 51 1.89 -12.64 -16.04
C GLN A 51 0.88 -11.53 -15.74
N ILE A 52 -0.11 -11.38 -16.62
CA ILE A 52 -1.23 -10.45 -16.40
C ILE A 52 -1.87 -10.84 -15.07
N ILE A 53 -1.85 -9.93 -14.10
CA ILE A 53 -2.52 -10.15 -12.82
C ILE A 53 -4.01 -9.87 -13.07
N PRO A 54 -4.88 -10.89 -12.99
CA PRO A 54 -6.29 -10.72 -13.32
C PRO A 54 -6.99 -9.87 -12.25
N VAL A 55 -7.48 -8.69 -12.63
CA VAL A 55 -8.23 -7.79 -11.74
C VAL A 55 -9.48 -8.47 -11.18
N ALA A 56 -10.08 -9.39 -11.94
CA ALA A 56 -11.24 -10.18 -11.51
C ALA A 56 -10.98 -11.02 -10.24
N ALA A 57 -9.71 -11.37 -9.95
CA ALA A 57 -9.35 -12.11 -8.74
C ALA A 57 -9.58 -11.32 -7.45
N ILE A 58 -9.64 -9.98 -7.52
CA ILE A 58 -9.99 -9.11 -6.38
C ILE A 58 -11.40 -9.45 -5.86
N GLY A 59 -12.29 -9.97 -6.72
CA GLY A 59 -13.64 -10.40 -6.33
C GLY A 59 -13.69 -11.51 -5.27
N LEU A 60 -12.57 -12.17 -4.97
CA LEU A 60 -12.45 -13.15 -3.90
C LEU A 60 -12.17 -12.51 -2.52
N LEU A 61 -11.70 -11.26 -2.49
CA LEU A 61 -11.30 -10.54 -1.28
C LEU A 61 -12.45 -9.97 -0.41
N PRO A 62 -13.66 -9.62 -0.91
CA PRO A 62 -14.72 -9.02 -0.09
C PRO A 62 -15.10 -9.85 1.14
N GLY A 63 -14.94 -11.17 1.08
CA GLY A 63 -15.22 -12.07 2.21
C GLY A 63 -14.33 -11.83 3.43
N VAL A 64 -13.09 -11.33 3.23
CA VAL A 64 -12.13 -11.03 4.31
C VAL A 64 -11.81 -9.54 4.45
N ASP A 65 -12.20 -8.73 3.46
CA ASP A 65 -11.88 -7.30 3.37
C ASP A 65 -12.25 -6.54 4.65
N ARG A 66 -13.46 -6.78 5.19
CA ARG A 66 -13.92 -6.14 6.43
C ARG A 66 -12.95 -6.30 7.60
N LEU A 67 -12.45 -7.50 7.83
CA LEU A 67 -11.52 -7.77 8.94
C LEU A 67 -10.16 -7.12 8.66
N LEU A 68 -9.64 -7.29 7.44
CA LEU A 68 -8.34 -6.76 7.04
C LEU A 68 -8.32 -5.23 7.00
N ASP A 69 -9.43 -4.59 6.65
CA ASP A 69 -9.58 -3.13 6.61
C ASP A 69 -9.56 -2.52 8.02
N MET A 70 -10.23 -3.17 8.98
CA MET A 70 -10.16 -2.79 10.40
C MET A 70 -8.74 -2.95 10.97
N MET A 71 -8.06 -4.05 10.65
CA MET A 71 -6.66 -4.26 11.05
C MET A 71 -5.74 -3.19 10.44
N ARG A 72 -5.92 -2.86 9.16
CA ARG A 72 -5.14 -1.83 8.46
C ARG A 72 -5.34 -0.45 9.09
N THR A 73 -6.59 -0.09 9.39
CA THR A 73 -6.89 1.17 10.09
C THR A 73 -6.21 1.24 11.46
N THR A 74 -6.23 0.14 12.21
CA THR A 74 -5.59 0.06 13.53
C THR A 74 -4.07 0.27 13.45
N VAL A 75 -3.40 -0.38 12.49
CA VAL A 75 -1.95 -0.25 12.30
C VAL A 75 -1.58 1.17 11.85
N ASN A 76 -2.38 1.79 11.00
CA ASN A 76 -2.15 3.16 10.55
C ASN A 76 -2.23 4.15 11.73
N VAL A 77 -3.29 4.07 12.53
CA VAL A 77 -3.45 4.93 13.73
C VAL A 77 -2.33 4.70 14.74
N TRP A 78 -1.93 3.44 14.96
CA TRP A 78 -0.79 3.13 15.82
C TRP A 78 0.51 3.78 15.31
N GLY A 79 0.77 3.70 14.00
CA GLY A 79 1.92 4.33 13.36
C GLY A 79 1.97 5.83 13.62
N ASP A 80 0.84 6.53 13.48
CA ASP A 80 0.74 7.97 13.74
C ASP A 80 1.05 8.31 15.21
N CYS A 81 0.55 7.51 16.16
CA CYS A 81 0.88 7.69 17.59
C CYS A 81 2.39 7.53 17.87
N VAL A 82 3.03 6.54 17.24
CA VAL A 82 4.48 6.31 17.38
C VAL A 82 5.25 7.50 16.80
N VAL A 83 4.90 7.96 15.59
CA VAL A 83 5.55 9.10 14.95
C VAL A 83 5.37 10.37 15.78
N ALA A 84 4.17 10.63 16.31
CA ALA A 84 3.91 11.78 17.17
C ALA A 84 4.80 11.82 18.42
N LYS A 85 5.04 10.65 19.05
CA LYS A 85 5.97 10.52 20.18
C LYS A 85 7.41 10.82 19.77
N VAL A 86 7.86 10.25 18.65
CA VAL A 86 9.23 10.46 18.15
C VAL A 86 9.45 11.93 17.80
N VAL A 87 8.51 12.57 17.10
CA VAL A 87 8.58 13.99 16.74
C VAL A 87 8.64 14.85 17.99
N THR A 88 7.76 14.63 18.97
CA THR A 88 7.77 15.37 20.24
C THR A 88 9.13 15.28 20.94
N HIS A 89 9.68 14.08 21.07
CA HIS A 89 10.98 13.88 21.72
C HIS A 89 12.14 14.56 20.95
N ARG A 90 12.10 14.58 19.61
CA ARG A 90 13.09 15.29 18.78
C ARG A 90 12.97 16.80 18.93
N SER A 91 11.75 17.34 18.95
CA SER A 91 11.51 18.77 19.09
C SER A 91 11.94 19.31 20.46
N LEU A 92 11.71 18.54 21.54
CA LEU A 92 12.17 18.93 22.88
C LEU A 92 13.69 18.98 22.97
N LYS A 93 14.41 17.99 22.41
CA LYS A 93 15.87 18.00 22.37
C LYS A 93 16.46 19.19 21.60
N LEU A 94 15.78 19.64 20.55
CA LEU A 94 16.20 20.82 19.79
C LEU A 94 15.93 22.12 20.55
N ALA A 95 14.91 22.17 21.41
CA ALA A 95 14.59 23.34 22.23
C ALA A 95 15.52 23.48 23.46
N GLU A 96 16.18 22.40 23.87
CA GLU A 96 17.18 22.39 24.95
C GLU A 96 18.60 22.75 24.45
N GLN A 97 18.83 22.82 23.14
CA GLN A 97 20.10 23.26 22.52
C GLN A 97 20.10 24.75 22.20
#